data_AF-K1T9K2-F1
#
_entry.id   AF-K1T9K2-F1
#
_cell.length_a   1.000
_cell.length_b   1.000
_cell.length_c   1.000
_cell.angle_alpha   90.00
_cell.angle_beta   90.00
_cell.angle_gamma   90.00
#
_symmetry.space_group_name_H-M   'P 1'
#
loop_
_entity.id
_entity.type
_entity.pdbx_description
1 polymer ?
#
loop_
_entity_poly.entity_id
_entity_poly.type
_entity_poly.pdbx_seq_one_letter_code
_entity_poly.pdbx_strand_id
1 'polypeptide(L)'
;GIRQSMDGKSRWADNIMIERWFRSFKYEEAYLTEYANLKEAREAIGRYIYTYNFERCHQSIGNKRPAEVYYPVMLLDAARAAA
;
A
#
# COMPACT_ATOMS: atom_id res chain seq x y z
N GLY A 1 7.56 -5.37 -22.29
CA GLY A 1 6.33 -6.12 -21.99
C GLY A 1 6.33 -6.54 -20.54
N ILE A 2 5.16 -6.75 -19.93
CA ILE A 2 5.04 -7.21 -18.54
C ILE A 2 4.95 -8.74 -18.54
N ARG A 3 5.80 -9.41 -17.76
CA ARG A 3 5.73 -10.87 -17.58
C ARG A 3 4.72 -11.19 -16.49
N GLN A 4 3.62 -11.82 -16.86
CA GLN A 4 2.73 -12.43 -15.87
C GLN A 4 3.44 -13.65 -15.26
N SER A 5 3.54 -13.67 -13.93
CA SER A 5 4.09 -14.79 -13.19
C SER A 5 3.00 -15.31 -12.27
N MET A 6 2.52 -16.53 -12.52
CA MET A 6 1.73 -17.30 -11.56
C MET A 6 2.60 -18.47 -11.12
N ASP A 7 2.81 -18.60 -9.82
CA ASP A 7 3.29 -19.84 -9.24
C ASP A 7 2.12 -20.86 -9.20
N GLY A 8 2.41 -22.15 -9.01
CA GLY A 8 1.42 -23.23 -9.11
C GLY A 8 0.17 -23.00 -8.23
N LYS A 9 -0.97 -23.61 -8.60
CA LYS A 9 -2.22 -23.53 -7.82
C LYS A 9 -1.95 -23.76 -6.32
N SER A 10 -2.51 -22.90 -5.45
CA SER A 10 -2.48 -23.02 -3.98
C SER A 10 -1.19 -22.62 -3.25
N ARG A 11 -0.39 -21.69 -3.79
CA ARG A 11 0.72 -21.06 -3.04
C ARG A 11 0.29 -19.80 -2.29
N TRP A 12 -0.29 -20.00 -1.10
CA TRP A 12 -0.72 -18.92 -0.21
C TRP A 12 0.42 -17.96 0.20
N ALA A 13 1.66 -18.45 0.20
CA ALA A 13 2.83 -17.67 0.63
C ALA A 13 3.08 -16.41 -0.21
N ASP A 14 2.80 -16.48 -1.52
CA ASP A 14 3.03 -15.38 -2.45
C ASP A 14 2.03 -14.22 -2.20
N ASN A 15 0.89 -14.50 -1.56
CA ASN A 15 -0.17 -13.52 -1.29
C ASN A 15 -0.08 -12.88 0.11
N ILE A 16 0.77 -13.40 1.01
CA ILE A 16 0.83 -12.95 2.42
C ILE A 16 1.01 -11.43 2.52
N MET A 17 1.88 -10.85 1.70
CA MET A 17 2.22 -9.43 1.77
C MET A 17 1.02 -8.54 1.43
N ILE A 18 0.31 -8.86 0.34
CA ILE A 18 -0.85 -8.07 -0.08
C ILE A 18 -2.06 -8.33 0.82
N GLU A 19 -2.23 -9.54 1.35
CA GLU A 19 -3.27 -9.82 2.34
C GLU A 19 -3.07 -9.05 3.64
N ARG A 20 -1.81 -8.93 4.09
CA ARG A 20 -1.46 -8.11 5.26
C ARG A 20 -1.79 -6.64 5.01
N TRP A 21 -1.46 -6.12 3.83
CA TRP A 21 -1.79 -4.76 3.45
C TRP A 21 -3.32 -4.53 3.46
N PHE A 22 -4.09 -5.42 2.80
CA PHE A 22 -5.55 -5.34 2.77
C PHE A 22 -6.18 -5.44 4.16
N ARG A 23 -5.59 -6.23 5.07
CA ARG A 23 -6.04 -6.27 6.45
C ARG A 23 -5.91 -4.91 7.11
N SER A 24 -4.74 -4.27 7.05
CA SER A 24 -4.56 -2.92 7.61
C SER A 24 -5.55 -1.92 7.01
N PHE A 25 -5.65 -1.87 5.68
CA PHE A 25 -6.57 -0.95 5.00
C PHE A 25 -8.03 -1.13 5.44
N LYS A 26 -8.51 -2.38 5.54
CA LYS A 26 -9.88 -2.65 5.94
C LYS A 26 -10.19 -2.17 7.35
N TYR A 27 -9.31 -2.51 8.31
CA TYR A 27 -9.55 -2.18 9.72
C TYR A 27 -9.35 -0.70 10.04
N GLU A 28 -8.48 -0.02 9.31
CA GLU A 28 -8.10 1.36 9.63
C GLU A 28 -8.88 2.39 8.81
N GLU A 29 -9.44 2.02 7.65
CA GLU A 29 -10.18 2.92 6.76
C GLU A 29 -11.52 2.29 6.33
N ALA A 30 -11.49 1.19 5.56
CA ALA A 30 -12.69 0.77 4.82
C ALA A 30 -13.88 0.34 5.70
N TYR A 31 -13.64 -0.16 6.91
CA TYR A 31 -14.71 -0.52 7.85
C TYR A 31 -15.18 0.65 8.72
N LEU A 32 -14.40 1.72 8.81
CA LEU A 32 -14.70 2.89 9.65
C LEU A 32 -15.30 4.04 8.83
N THR A 33 -15.08 4.04 7.52
CA THR A 33 -15.50 5.10 6.62
C THR A 33 -16.70 4.67 5.79
N GLU A 34 -17.78 5.43 5.86
CA GLU A 34 -18.87 5.38 4.88
C GLU A 34 -18.54 6.36 3.75
N TYR A 35 -18.45 5.86 2.52
CA TYR A 35 -18.19 6.69 1.34
C TYR A 35 -19.51 7.15 0.73
N ALA A 36 -19.75 8.46 0.63
CA ALA A 36 -21.00 8.96 0.06
C ALA A 36 -21.09 8.72 -1.46
N ASN A 37 -19.95 8.64 -2.13
CA ASN A 37 -19.87 8.38 -3.57
C ASN A 37 -18.48 7.83 -3.98
N LEU A 38 -18.36 7.39 -5.23
CA LEU A 38 -17.12 6.81 -5.76
C LEU A 38 -15.95 7.81 -5.81
N LYS A 39 -16.22 9.11 -5.96
CA LYS A 39 -15.17 10.13 -5.99
C LYS A 39 -14.51 10.24 -4.60
N GLU A 40 -15.32 10.36 -3.55
CA GLU A 40 -14.84 10.38 -2.17
C GLU A 40 -14.14 9.09 -1.79
N ALA A 41 -14.66 7.93 -2.22
CA ALA A 41 -13.98 6.64 -1.99
C ALA A 41 -12.56 6.64 -2.58
N ARG A 42 -12.38 7.13 -3.81
CA ARG A 42 -11.06 7.22 -4.46
C ARG A 42 -10.12 8.16 -3.71
N GLU A 43 -10.62 9.32 -3.28
CA GLU A 43 -9.83 10.30 -2.53
C GLU A 43 -9.41 9.76 -1.15
N ALA A 44 -10.33 9.15 -0.41
CA ALA A 44 -10.04 8.55 0.90
C ALA A 44 -9.05 7.38 0.79
N ILE A 45 -9.27 6.46 -0.16
CA ILE A 45 -8.35 5.34 -0.42
C ILE A 45 -6.97 5.87 -0.85
N GLY A 46 -6.91 6.89 -1.71
CA GLY A 46 -5.67 7.52 -2.13
C GLY A 46 -4.89 8.11 -0.95
N ARG A 47 -5.56 8.86 -0.07
CA ARG A 47 -4.96 9.40 1.16
C ARG A 47 -4.43 8.28 2.06
N TYR A 48 -5.19 7.21 2.26
CA TYR A 48 -4.74 6.07 3.05
C TYR A 48 -3.47 5.43 2.46
N ILE A 49 -3.44 5.20 1.14
CA ILE A 49 -2.28 4.65 0.43
C ILE A 49 -1.06 5.57 0.59
N TYR A 50 -1.25 6.89 0.46
CA TYR A 50 -0.20 7.87 0.65
C TYR A 50 0.40 7.79 2.06
N THR A 51 -0.44 7.88 3.09
CA THR A 51 -0.01 7.79 4.50
C THR A 51 0.67 6.45 4.78
N TYR A 52 0.12 5.34 4.28
CA TYR A 52 0.71 4.01 4.47
C TYR A 52 2.14 3.91 3.91
N ASN A 53 2.37 4.47 2.72
CA ASN A 53 3.65 4.35 2.00
C ASN A 53 4.68 5.42 2.37
N PHE A 54 4.25 6.65 2.63
CA PHE A 54 5.14 7.82 2.74
C PHE A 54 5.20 8.44 4.14
N GLU A 55 4.34 8.04 5.08
CA GLU A 55 4.28 8.65 6.40
C GLU A 55 4.41 7.61 7.53
N ARG A 56 3.76 6.46 7.39
CA ARG A 56 3.76 5.40 8.40
C ARG A 56 5.04 4.58 8.38
N CYS A 57 5.71 4.49 9.53
CA CYS A 57 6.80 3.55 9.75
C CYS A 57 6.28 2.14 10.10
N HIS A 58 6.96 1.11 9.62
CA HIS A 58 6.58 -0.29 9.88
C HIS A 58 7.71 -1.07 10.54
N GLN A 59 7.41 -1.71 11.66
CA GLN A 59 8.39 -2.47 12.44
C GLN A 59 9.04 -3.61 11.63
N SER A 60 8.27 -4.26 10.75
CA SER A 60 8.75 -5.37 9.92
C SER A 60 9.84 -4.97 8.92
N ILE A 61 10.02 -3.68 8.65
CA ILE A 61 11.05 -3.13 7.74
C ILE A 61 11.99 -2.16 8.48
N GLY A 62 12.20 -2.39 9.78
CA GLY A 62 13.14 -1.62 10.59
C GLY A 62 12.65 -0.21 10.93
N ASN A 63 11.34 -0.04 11.16
CA ASN A 63 10.70 1.26 11.44
C ASN A 63 10.92 2.31 10.34
N LYS A 64 11.04 1.85 9.09
CA LYS A 64 11.07 2.71 7.90
C LYS A 64 9.70 2.79 7.25
N ARG A 65 9.51 3.79 6.41
CA ARG A 65 8.34 3.92 5.53
C ARG A 65 8.50 2.98 4.33
N PRO A 66 7.42 2.35 3.81
CA PRO A 66 7.54 1.43 2.68
C PRO A 66 8.19 2.07 1.45
N ALA A 67 7.88 3.35 1.18
CA ALA A 67 8.48 4.09 0.07
C ALA A 67 10.01 4.24 0.21
N GLU A 68 10.55 4.37 1.43
CA GLU A 68 12.00 4.47 1.67
C GLU A 68 12.75 3.18 1.36
N VAL A 69 12.05 2.04 1.42
CA VAL A 69 12.62 0.73 1.12
C VAL A 69 12.45 0.37 -0.36
N TYR A 70 11.36 0.84 -0.98
CA TYR A 70 11.05 0.54 -2.38
C TYR A 70 11.79 1.46 -3.36
N TYR A 71 11.80 2.77 -3.10
CA TYR A 71 12.43 3.74 -4.00
C TYR A 71 13.91 3.94 -3.66
N PRO A 72 14.79 4.02 -4.66
CA PRO A 72 16.11 4.60 -4.48
C PRO A 72 15.99 6.01 -3.89
N VAL A 73 16.95 6.42 -3.06
CA VAL A 73 16.93 7.73 -2.38
C VAL A 73 16.69 8.89 -3.36
N MET A 74 17.31 8.85 -4.55
CA MET A 74 17.16 9.88 -5.58
C MET A 74 15.76 9.99 -6.19
N LEU A 75 14.91 8.96 -6.05
CA LEU A 75 13.56 8.91 -6.60
C LEU A 75 12.47 9.07 -5.53
N LEU A 76 12.82 9.03 -4.24
CA LEU A 76 11.86 9.07 -3.15
C LEU A 76 11.05 10.37 -3.13
N ASP A 77 11.72 11.51 -3.30
CA ASP A 77 11.05 12.82 -3.29
C ASP A 77 10.15 13.01 -4.50
N ALA A 78 10.59 12.55 -5.68
CA ALA A 78 9.79 12.56 -6.90
C ALA A 78 8.56 11.65 -6.75
N ALA A 79 8.72 10.45 -6.17
CA ALA A 79 7.62 9.54 -5.91
C ALA A 79 6.62 10.11 -4.90
N ARG A 80 7.10 10.81 -3.86
CA ARG A 80 6.24 11.49 -2.89
C ARG A 80 5.45 12.63 -3.54
N ALA A 81 6.07 13.42 -4.42
CA ALA A 81 5.41 14.54 -5.09
C ALA A 81 4.35 14.10 -6.12
N ALA A 82 4.48 12.90 -6.68
CA ALA A 82 3.56 12.35 -7.68
C ALA A 82 2.39 11.55 -7.09
N ALA A 83 2.42 11.26 -5.79
CA ALA A 83 1.43 10.46 -5.07
C ALA A 83 0.31 11.34 -4.50
#